data_AF-A0A6A7LE11-F1
#
_entry.id   AF-A0A6A7LE11-F1
#
_cell.length_a   1.000
_cell.length_b   1.000
_cell.length_c   1.000
_cell.angle_alpha   90.00
_cell.angle_beta   90.00
_cell.angle_gamma   90.00
#
_symmetry.space_group_name_H-M   'P 1'
#
loop_
_entity.id
_entity.type
_entity.pdbx_description
1 polymer ?
#
loop_
_entity_poly.entity_id
_entity_poly.type
_entity_poly.pdbx_seq_one_letter_code
_entity_poly.pdbx_strand_id
1 'polypeptide(L)'
;MDANLLDINRNLERENVGHGGNSTSVTEDFNLASTTSDGFEVNTPSNIQENKAVDESVPAQAIDKTNKPTAEDDTKAKFFAIRITGGQERVVANILHTKITTKKLKIFSILALENFKGYIIVEAPDANIAYEALSGVRHVRGQIRGELPFKDIEGYLVKKPVVTDLSIDNMVEVVAGPFKSMKAKVIRVDYEKQEATVVLLDSPYQIPVTVDANYLRKVVQ
;
A
#
# COMPACT_ATOMS: atom_id res chain seq x y z
N MET A 1 -10.54 42.81 8.90
CA MET A 1 -10.40 42.47 10.32
C MET A 1 -10.13 40.97 10.41
N ASP A 2 -8.94 40.44 10.61
CA ASP A 2 -7.57 40.95 10.66
C ASP A 2 -6.63 39.79 10.36
N ALA A 3 -5.42 40.16 9.92
CA ALA A 3 -4.31 39.29 9.54
C ALA A 3 -3.56 38.70 10.76
N ASN A 4 -2.72 37.70 10.45
CA ASN A 4 -1.39 37.35 11.03
C ASN A 4 -1.29 35.84 11.27
N LEU A 5 -0.56 35.05 10.48
CA LEU A 5 0.91 35.05 10.27
C LEU A 5 1.68 34.99 11.58
N LEU A 6 2.33 33.86 11.84
CA LEU A 6 3.53 33.77 12.67
C LEU A 6 4.38 32.56 12.24
N ASP A 7 5.41 32.86 11.45
CA ASP A 7 6.66 32.14 11.38
C ASP A 7 7.30 32.04 12.77
N ILE A 8 7.75 30.86 13.19
CA ILE A 8 8.66 30.71 14.33
C ILE A 8 9.76 29.72 13.96
N ASN A 9 10.77 30.21 13.23
CA ASN A 9 12.13 29.70 13.30
C ASN A 9 12.93 30.65 14.20
N ARG A 10 13.27 30.24 15.43
CA ARG A 10 14.42 30.72 16.24
C ARG A 10 14.39 30.08 17.64
N ASN A 11 15.27 29.10 17.90
CA ASN A 11 16.31 29.21 18.93
C ASN A 11 17.13 27.92 18.98
N LEU A 12 18.34 27.99 18.41
CA LEU A 12 19.46 27.17 18.81
C LEU A 12 20.23 27.93 19.90
N GLU A 13 20.83 27.16 20.80
CA GLU A 13 21.82 27.49 21.83
C GLU A 13 21.34 27.82 23.25
N ARG A 14 22.10 27.22 24.17
CA ARG A 14 22.11 27.30 25.65
C ARG A 14 21.16 26.27 26.29
N GLU A 15 21.58 25.34 27.12
CA GLU A 15 22.74 25.34 28.01
C GLU A 15 23.15 23.92 28.40
N ASN A 16 24.46 23.75 28.49
CA ASN A 16 25.17 22.61 29.04
C ASN A 16 25.28 22.84 30.55
N VAL A 17 24.50 22.12 31.37
CA VAL A 17 24.75 22.03 32.82
C VAL A 17 24.51 20.59 33.24
N GLY A 18 25.58 19.98 33.74
CA GLY A 18 25.59 18.60 34.20
C GLY A 18 24.85 18.38 35.52
N HIS A 19 24.60 17.11 35.77
CA HIS A 19 24.53 16.56 37.12
C HIS A 19 25.23 15.20 37.12
N GLY A 20 26.33 15.13 37.85
CA GLY A 20 26.93 13.88 38.28
C GLY A 20 26.22 13.33 39.51
N GLY A 21 26.33 12.02 39.73
CA GLY A 21 25.83 11.33 40.91
C GLY A 21 25.85 9.81 40.76
N ASN A 22 26.91 9.19 41.28
CA ASN A 22 27.28 7.78 41.25
C ASN A 22 26.25 6.77 41.79
N SER A 23 26.37 5.51 41.32
CA SER A 23 26.36 4.31 42.17
C SER A 23 27.08 3.12 41.50
N THR A 24 28.35 2.97 41.87
CA THR A 24 29.04 1.75 42.34
C THR A 24 28.81 0.39 41.65
N SER A 25 29.83 0.02 40.86
CA SER A 25 30.51 -1.29 40.66
C SER A 25 29.83 -2.61 41.04
N VAL A 26 29.76 -3.52 40.05
CA VAL A 26 30.22 -4.91 40.18
C VAL A 26 30.98 -5.29 38.92
N THR A 27 32.25 -5.65 39.09
CA THR A 27 33.18 -6.20 38.10
C THR A 27 33.12 -7.72 38.14
N GLU A 28 32.93 -8.38 37.00
CA GLU A 28 33.42 -9.75 36.79
C GLU A 28 34.01 -9.85 35.38
N ASP A 29 35.34 -9.87 35.33
CA ASP A 29 36.17 -10.22 34.18
C ASP A 29 36.15 -11.74 34.00
N PHE A 30 35.84 -12.25 32.81
CA PHE A 30 36.38 -13.54 32.38
C PHE A 30 36.71 -13.52 30.89
N ASN A 31 38.01 -13.60 30.64
CA ASN A 31 38.64 -13.79 29.34
C ASN A 31 39.47 -15.07 29.46
N LEU A 32 39.23 -16.10 28.64
CA LEU A 32 40.31 -16.96 28.17
C LEU A 32 39.92 -17.85 26.99
N ALA A 33 40.81 -17.85 26.01
CA ALA A 33 40.82 -18.73 24.86
C ALA A 33 41.39 -20.13 25.19
N SER A 34 41.22 -21.03 24.21
CA SER A 34 42.15 -22.10 23.76
C SER A 34 41.81 -23.58 24.04
N THR A 35 41.88 -24.31 22.92
CA THR A 35 42.46 -25.67 22.67
C THR A 35 41.71 -26.97 22.99
N THR A 36 41.24 -27.60 21.90
CA THR A 36 41.65 -28.89 21.28
C THR A 36 41.60 -30.22 22.05
N SER A 37 41.26 -31.27 21.29
CA SER A 37 41.28 -32.75 21.45
C SER A 37 39.87 -33.31 21.71
N ASP A 38 39.31 -34.26 20.95
CA ASP A 38 39.90 -35.44 20.29
C ASP A 38 39.26 -35.76 18.93
N GLY A 39 40.01 -36.49 18.11
CA GLY A 39 39.65 -36.87 16.75
C GLY A 39 38.83 -38.15 16.61
N PHE A 40 38.24 -38.30 15.42
CA PHE A 40 37.93 -39.61 14.85
C PHE A 40 38.09 -39.53 13.33
N GLU A 41 38.96 -40.39 12.80
CA GLU A 41 39.42 -40.43 11.41
C GLU A 41 38.68 -41.48 10.56
N VAL A 42 38.48 -41.08 9.30
CA VAL A 42 38.63 -41.87 8.05
C VAL A 42 37.59 -42.96 7.70
N ASN A 43 36.96 -42.81 6.54
CA ASN A 43 37.14 -43.72 5.38
C ASN A 43 36.43 -43.20 4.11
N THR A 44 37.22 -42.95 3.07
CA THR A 44 36.81 -42.88 1.66
C THR A 44 37.14 -44.23 0.99
N PRO A 45 36.47 -44.60 -0.11
CA PRO A 45 37.29 -44.81 -1.30
C PRO A 45 36.67 -44.25 -2.59
N SER A 46 37.59 -43.91 -3.50
CA SER A 46 37.43 -43.49 -4.89
C SER A 46 36.77 -44.54 -5.78
N ASN A 47 36.03 -44.11 -6.81
CA ASN A 47 36.13 -44.74 -8.13
C ASN A 47 35.69 -43.78 -9.27
N ILE A 48 36.56 -43.61 -10.25
CA ILE A 48 36.33 -42.96 -11.54
C ILE A 48 36.20 -44.08 -12.57
N GLN A 49 35.14 -44.06 -13.39
CA GLN A 49 35.17 -44.74 -14.69
C GLN A 49 34.72 -43.80 -15.81
N GLU A 50 35.66 -43.71 -16.73
CA GLU A 50 35.75 -43.07 -18.04
C GLU A 50 34.76 -43.66 -19.04
N ASN A 51 34.20 -42.84 -19.94
CA ASN A 51 33.82 -43.27 -21.28
C ASN A 51 33.82 -42.10 -22.26
N LYS A 52 34.27 -42.43 -23.46
CA LYS A 52 34.96 -41.61 -24.46
C LYS A 52 34.05 -41.33 -25.66
N ALA A 53 34.24 -40.13 -26.22
CA ALA A 53 33.90 -39.57 -27.54
C ALA A 53 33.13 -40.39 -28.59
N VAL A 54 32.18 -39.72 -29.26
CA VAL A 54 32.02 -39.73 -30.73
C VAL A 54 31.76 -38.29 -31.22
N ASP A 55 32.58 -37.87 -32.18
CA ASP A 55 32.57 -36.62 -32.94
C ASP A 55 32.11 -36.93 -34.38
N GLU A 56 31.23 -36.10 -34.96
CA GLU A 56 31.22 -35.81 -36.40
C GLU A 56 30.36 -34.56 -36.72
N SER A 57 31.06 -33.42 -36.84
CA SER A 57 30.97 -32.29 -37.80
C SER A 57 29.67 -31.97 -38.60
N VAL A 58 29.05 -30.77 -38.44
CA VAL A 58 29.13 -29.50 -39.27
C VAL A 58 27.94 -29.34 -40.28
N PRO A 59 27.41 -28.14 -40.68
CA PRO A 59 27.92 -26.75 -40.54
C PRO A 59 26.99 -25.66 -39.98
N ALA A 60 27.64 -24.54 -39.65
CA ALA A 60 27.13 -23.22 -39.30
C ALA A 60 26.30 -22.53 -40.40
N GLN A 61 25.25 -21.79 -40.00
CA GLN A 61 24.79 -20.58 -40.68
C GLN A 61 24.21 -19.54 -39.69
N ALA A 62 24.70 -18.31 -39.88
CA ALA A 62 24.07 -17.00 -39.63
C ALA A 62 23.83 -16.50 -38.19
N ILE A 63 24.84 -15.74 -37.74
CA ILE A 63 24.80 -14.70 -36.72
C ILE A 63 24.04 -13.50 -37.33
N ASP A 64 22.90 -13.07 -36.75
CA ASP A 64 22.29 -11.78 -37.08
C ASP A 64 21.74 -11.05 -35.85
N LYS A 65 22.45 -9.95 -35.53
CA LYS A 65 21.98 -8.65 -35.05
C LYS A 65 21.12 -8.53 -33.78
N THR A 66 21.78 -7.98 -32.77
CA THR A 66 21.43 -6.67 -32.17
C THR A 66 20.04 -6.55 -31.53
N ASN A 67 19.84 -7.14 -30.33
CA ASN A 67 18.90 -6.55 -29.37
C ASN A 67 19.58 -5.39 -28.63
N LYS A 68 19.64 -4.26 -29.34
CA LYS A 68 19.75 -2.93 -28.76
C LYS A 68 18.67 -2.81 -27.68
N PRO A 69 18.95 -2.35 -26.45
CA PRO A 69 17.89 -1.96 -25.54
C PRO A 69 17.21 -0.75 -26.18
N THR A 70 16.08 -1.00 -26.85
CA THR A 70 15.24 0.05 -27.41
C THR A 70 14.64 0.79 -26.23
N ALA A 71 15.10 2.03 -26.05
CA ALA A 71 14.59 3.00 -25.11
C ALA A 71 13.19 3.46 -25.57
N GLU A 72 12.19 2.66 -25.23
CA GLU A 72 10.76 3.00 -25.30
C GLU A 72 10.06 2.21 -24.17
N ASP A 73 10.50 2.40 -22.92
CA ASP A 73 9.78 1.88 -21.76
C ASP A 73 8.80 2.97 -21.32
N ASP A 74 7.60 2.94 -21.90
CA ASP A 74 6.42 3.53 -21.29
C ASP A 74 6.45 3.12 -19.82
N THR A 75 6.72 4.06 -18.91
CA THR A 75 6.87 3.80 -17.48
C THR A 75 5.58 3.23 -16.91
N LYS A 76 5.40 1.92 -17.05
CA LYS A 76 4.20 1.22 -16.63
C LYS A 76 4.25 1.15 -15.11
N ALA A 77 3.32 1.85 -14.47
CA ALA A 77 3.14 1.82 -13.04
C ALA A 77 2.87 0.37 -12.59
N LYS A 78 3.58 -0.05 -11.53
CA LYS A 78 3.50 -1.38 -10.93
C LYS A 78 3.12 -1.24 -9.48
N PHE A 79 2.39 -2.23 -8.96
CA PHE A 79 2.03 -2.27 -7.55
C PHE A 79 2.95 -3.20 -6.78
N PHE A 80 3.30 -2.81 -5.57
CA PHE A 80 4.17 -3.59 -4.68
C PHE A 80 3.52 -3.70 -3.30
N ALA A 81 3.33 -4.93 -2.83
CA ALA A 81 2.80 -5.18 -1.48
C ALA A 81 3.93 -5.15 -0.44
N ILE A 82 3.75 -4.33 0.59
CA ILE A 82 4.70 -4.18 1.69
C ILE A 82 4.05 -4.71 2.96
N ARG A 83 4.74 -5.66 3.61
CA ARG A 83 4.29 -6.25 4.87
C ARG A 83 4.58 -5.29 6.02
N ILE A 84 3.56 -5.01 6.80
CA ILE A 84 3.62 -4.15 7.97
C ILE A 84 3.01 -4.84 9.19
N THR A 85 3.10 -4.18 10.34
CA THR A 85 2.37 -4.60 11.54
C THR A 85 0.90 -4.27 11.36
N GLY A 86 0.02 -5.27 11.53
CA GLY A 86 -1.43 -5.07 11.39
C GLY A 86 -1.95 -3.99 12.34
N GLY A 87 -2.87 -3.16 11.85
CA GLY A 87 -3.41 -2.01 12.60
C GLY A 87 -2.54 -0.75 12.55
N GLN A 88 -1.38 -0.80 11.87
CA GLN A 88 -0.48 0.35 11.68
C GLN A 88 -0.48 0.85 10.23
N GLU A 89 -1.41 0.42 9.38
CA GLU A 89 -1.49 0.73 7.96
C GLU A 89 -1.48 2.24 7.70
N ARG A 90 -2.40 2.97 8.34
CA ARG A 90 -2.51 4.43 8.20
C ARG A 90 -1.28 5.17 8.75
N VAL A 91 -0.73 4.69 9.87
CA VAL A 91 0.46 5.29 10.49
C VAL A 91 1.67 5.16 9.57
N VAL A 92 1.90 3.97 9.02
CA VAL A 92 3.00 3.72 8.09
C VAL A 92 2.81 4.49 6.78
N ALA A 93 1.58 4.54 6.24
CA ALA A 93 1.26 5.32 5.04
C ALA A 93 1.59 6.82 5.21
N ASN A 94 1.25 7.40 6.37
CA ASN A 94 1.55 8.80 6.66
C ASN A 94 3.06 9.05 6.76
N ILE A 95 3.80 8.17 7.44
CA ILE A 95 5.27 8.27 7.53
C ILE A 95 5.90 8.18 6.14
N LEU A 96 5.41 7.25 5.30
CA LEU A 96 5.87 7.10 3.93
C LEU A 96 5.58 8.33 3.09
N HIS A 97 4.38 8.88 3.19
CA HIS A 97 4.00 10.12 2.49
C HIS A 97 5.00 11.25 2.80
N THR A 98 5.25 11.53 4.08
CA THR A 98 6.23 12.55 4.49
C THR A 98 7.61 12.26 3.90
N LYS A 99 8.08 11.00 3.98
CA LYS A 99 9.40 10.62 3.48
C LYS A 99 9.51 10.75 1.96
N ILE A 100 8.47 10.38 1.22
CA ILE A 100 8.40 10.51 -0.24
C ILE A 100 8.48 11.97 -0.65
N THR A 101 7.73 12.86 0.02
CA THR A 101 7.78 14.31 -0.24
C THR A 101 9.15 14.90 0.09
N THR A 102 9.75 14.52 1.22
CA THR A 102 11.08 15.03 1.63
C THR A 102 12.20 14.57 0.69
N LYS A 103 12.20 13.29 0.30
CA LYS A 103 13.23 12.71 -0.57
C LYS A 103 12.94 12.85 -2.07
N LYS A 104 11.75 13.35 -2.43
CA LYS A 104 11.25 13.47 -3.81
C LYS A 104 11.33 12.14 -4.58
N LEU A 105 10.91 11.05 -3.93
CA LEU A 105 10.90 9.71 -4.54
C LEU A 105 9.80 9.64 -5.62
N LYS A 106 10.06 8.90 -6.69
CA LYS A 106 9.11 8.68 -7.79
C LYS A 106 8.07 7.61 -7.43
N ILE A 107 7.33 7.83 -6.35
CA ILE A 107 6.19 6.99 -5.97
C ILE A 107 4.91 7.71 -6.39
N PHE A 108 4.02 7.00 -7.07
CA PHE A 108 2.78 7.56 -7.61
C PHE A 108 1.68 7.58 -6.55
N SER A 109 1.52 6.49 -5.81
CA SER A 109 0.49 6.38 -4.78
C SER A 109 0.84 5.38 -3.68
N ILE A 110 0.18 5.51 -2.53
CA ILE A 110 0.17 4.54 -1.44
C ILE A 110 -1.27 4.21 -1.13
N LEU A 111 -1.62 2.92 -1.14
CA LEU A 111 -2.94 2.43 -0.77
C LEU A 111 -2.86 1.71 0.58
N ALA A 112 -3.64 2.22 1.54
CA ALA A 112 -3.90 1.56 2.82
C ALA A 112 -5.38 1.14 2.83
N LEU A 113 -5.63 -0.15 2.58
CA LEU A 113 -6.97 -0.70 2.47
C LEU A 113 -7.40 -1.34 3.79
N GLU A 114 -8.57 -0.98 4.31
CA GLU A 114 -9.04 -1.46 5.63
C GLU A 114 -9.26 -2.98 5.68
N ASN A 115 -9.64 -3.56 4.54
CA ASN A 115 -9.89 -4.99 4.38
C ASN A 115 -8.62 -5.78 3.99
N PHE A 116 -7.45 -5.14 3.90
CA PHE A 116 -6.18 -5.76 3.54
C PHE A 116 -5.14 -5.59 4.66
N LYS A 117 -5.44 -6.22 5.81
CA LYS A 117 -4.69 -6.02 7.07
C LYS A 117 -3.25 -6.52 6.99
N GLY A 118 -2.34 -5.78 7.63
CA GLY A 118 -0.92 -6.14 7.70
C GLY A 118 -0.14 -5.82 6.43
N TYR A 119 -0.78 -5.14 5.47
CA TYR A 119 -0.16 -4.77 4.21
C TYR A 119 -0.52 -3.34 3.82
N ILE A 120 0.41 -2.70 3.12
CA ILE A 120 0.15 -1.49 2.32
C ILE A 120 0.61 -1.78 0.89
N ILE A 121 0.04 -1.08 -0.07
CA ILE A 121 0.40 -1.21 -1.48
C ILE A 121 1.03 0.09 -1.93
N VAL A 122 2.17 0.00 -2.59
CA VAL A 122 2.89 1.16 -3.15
C VAL A 122 2.88 1.04 -4.65
N GLU A 123 2.47 2.11 -5.33
CA GLU A 123 2.50 2.23 -6.78
C GLU A 123 3.75 2.99 -7.21
N ALA A 124 4.60 2.35 -8.01
CA ALA A 124 5.90 2.89 -8.42
C ALA A 124 6.31 2.36 -9.81
N PRO A 125 7.24 3.02 -10.51
CA PRO A 125 7.75 2.52 -11.81
C PRO A 125 8.59 1.25 -11.66
N ASP A 126 9.29 1.09 -10.54
CA ASP A 126 10.08 -0.10 -10.24
C ASP A 126 10.09 -0.42 -8.73
N ALA A 127 10.53 -1.65 -8.42
CA ALA A 127 10.58 -2.15 -7.06
C ALA A 127 11.65 -1.43 -6.22
N ASN A 128 12.76 -1.01 -6.83
CA ASN A 128 13.87 -0.35 -6.11
C ASN A 128 13.40 0.98 -5.51
N ILE A 129 12.65 1.77 -6.29
CA ILE A 129 12.06 3.04 -5.87
C ILE A 129 11.02 2.81 -4.77
N ALA A 130 10.17 1.78 -4.89
CA ALA A 130 9.22 1.42 -3.86
C ALA A 130 9.91 1.07 -2.53
N TYR A 131 11.02 0.32 -2.58
CA TYR A 131 11.73 -0.17 -1.40
C TYR A 131 12.64 0.88 -0.76
N GLU A 132 13.17 1.84 -1.53
CA GLU A 132 13.93 2.97 -0.98
C GLU A 132 13.11 3.77 0.06
N ALA A 133 11.80 3.90 -0.20
CA ALA A 133 10.86 4.55 0.70
C ALA A 133 10.69 3.80 2.03
N LEU A 134 10.98 2.51 2.10
CA LEU A 134 10.76 1.70 3.31
C LEU A 134 11.91 1.74 4.32
N SER A 135 13.11 2.08 3.87
CA SER A 135 14.31 2.06 4.73
C SER A 135 14.14 2.93 5.99
N GLY A 136 14.31 2.34 7.18
CA GLY A 136 14.18 3.05 8.45
C GLY A 136 12.74 3.38 8.89
N VAL A 137 11.72 2.88 8.19
CA VAL A 137 10.32 3.07 8.59
C VAL A 137 9.93 2.04 9.65
N ARG A 138 9.50 2.51 10.83
CA ARG A 138 9.03 1.62 11.90
C ARG A 138 7.78 0.86 11.49
N HIS A 139 7.60 -0.34 12.06
CA HIS A 139 6.49 -1.26 11.81
C HIS A 139 6.45 -1.93 10.42
N VAL A 140 7.37 -1.59 9.51
CA VAL A 140 7.60 -2.37 8.29
C VAL A 140 8.31 -3.67 8.66
N ARG A 141 7.77 -4.81 8.21
CA ARG A 141 8.28 -6.15 8.49
C ARG A 141 9.00 -6.79 7.31
N GLY A 142 8.78 -6.27 6.11
CA GLY A 142 9.44 -6.73 4.90
C GLY A 142 8.64 -6.41 3.65
N GLN A 143 9.17 -6.82 2.50
CA GLN A 143 8.51 -6.68 1.21
C GLN A 143 8.04 -8.04 0.69
N ILE A 144 6.93 -8.06 -0.04
CA ILE A 144 6.62 -9.19 -0.89
C ILE A 144 7.47 -9.07 -2.16
N ARG A 145 8.09 -10.18 -2.57
CA ARG A 145 8.87 -10.23 -3.80
C ARG A 145 7.93 -10.27 -5.00
N GLY A 146 8.24 -9.46 -6.00
CA GLY A 146 7.48 -9.40 -7.24
C GLY A 146 6.43 -8.28 -7.25
N GLU A 147 5.85 -8.09 -8.43
CA GLU A 147 4.75 -7.17 -8.68
C GLU A 147 3.43 -7.78 -8.18
N LEU A 148 2.55 -6.94 -7.64
CA LEU A 148 1.18 -7.27 -7.30
C LEU A 148 0.26 -6.96 -8.50
N PRO A 149 -0.33 -7.95 -9.15
CA PRO A 149 -1.29 -7.72 -10.23
C PRO A 149 -2.49 -6.91 -9.75
N PHE A 150 -2.99 -5.98 -10.57
CA PHE A 150 -4.16 -5.16 -10.23
C PHE A 150 -5.40 -6.00 -9.87
N LYS A 151 -5.59 -7.14 -10.54
CA LYS A 151 -6.70 -8.08 -10.31
C LYS A 151 -6.77 -8.57 -8.86
N ASP A 152 -5.62 -8.66 -8.18
CA ASP A 152 -5.55 -9.12 -6.79
C ASP A 152 -5.93 -8.01 -5.80
N ILE A 153 -5.90 -6.75 -6.25
CA ILE A 153 -6.24 -5.57 -5.45
C ILE A 153 -7.73 -5.21 -5.64
N GLU A 154 -8.28 -5.43 -6.83
CA GLU A 154 -9.63 -5.02 -7.24
C GLU A 154 -10.72 -5.38 -6.22
N GLY A 155 -10.68 -6.60 -5.67
CA GLY A 155 -11.67 -7.07 -4.69
C GLY A 155 -11.62 -6.35 -3.34
N TYR A 156 -10.51 -5.69 -3.02
CA TYR A 156 -10.33 -4.92 -1.78
C TYR A 156 -10.67 -3.43 -1.96
N LEU A 157 -10.80 -2.95 -3.20
CA LEU A 157 -11.25 -1.59 -3.46
C LEU A 157 -12.74 -1.51 -3.10
N VAL A 158 -13.03 -0.80 -2.01
CA VAL A 158 -14.40 -0.51 -1.63
C VAL A 158 -15.02 0.36 -2.73
N LYS A 159 -15.99 -0.19 -3.47
CA LYS A 159 -16.87 0.60 -4.31
C LYS A 159 -17.62 1.56 -3.39
N LYS A 160 -17.54 2.86 -3.67
CA LYS A 160 -18.26 3.87 -2.90
C LYS A 160 -19.74 3.46 -2.79
N PRO A 161 -20.32 3.35 -1.58
CA PRO A 161 -21.75 3.09 -1.44
C PRO A 161 -22.53 4.16 -2.19
N VAL A 162 -23.53 3.77 -2.99
CA VAL A 162 -24.40 4.72 -3.73
C VAL A 162 -25.05 5.72 -2.76
N VAL A 163 -25.30 5.28 -1.53
CA VAL A 163 -25.87 6.07 -0.44
C VAL A 163 -25.00 7.28 -0.07
N THR A 164 -23.68 7.17 -0.21
CA THR A 164 -22.75 8.28 0.11
C THR A 164 -22.93 9.49 -0.80
N ASP A 165 -23.45 9.29 -2.02
CA ASP A 165 -23.74 10.38 -2.96
C ASP A 165 -25.14 10.98 -2.77
N LEU A 166 -25.96 10.41 -1.88
CA LEU A 166 -27.28 10.93 -1.52
C LEU A 166 -27.17 11.92 -0.36
N SER A 167 -27.84 13.05 -0.51
CA SER A 167 -27.98 14.07 0.52
C SER A 167 -29.42 14.56 0.58
N ILE A 168 -29.79 15.14 1.72
CA ILE A 168 -31.10 15.79 1.87
C ILE A 168 -31.27 16.85 0.78
N ASP A 169 -32.50 17.02 0.32
CA ASP A 169 -32.90 17.90 -0.78
C ASP A 169 -32.38 17.54 -2.18
N ASN A 170 -31.64 16.44 -2.33
CA ASN A 170 -31.22 15.99 -3.66
C ASN A 170 -32.43 15.50 -4.46
N MET A 171 -32.44 15.87 -5.74
CA MET A 171 -33.37 15.33 -6.73
C MET A 171 -32.84 13.97 -7.21
N VAL A 172 -33.68 12.96 -7.08
CA VAL A 172 -33.34 11.58 -7.41
C VAL A 172 -34.43 10.98 -8.28
N GLU A 173 -34.07 9.97 -9.05
CA GLU A 173 -34.99 9.13 -9.80
C GLU A 173 -34.93 7.73 -9.21
N VAL A 174 -36.10 7.15 -8.98
CA VAL A 174 -36.20 5.77 -8.50
C VAL A 174 -35.99 4.84 -9.70
N VAL A 175 -34.97 3.99 -9.68
CA VAL A 175 -34.62 3.11 -10.83
C VAL A 175 -35.20 1.69 -10.71
N ALA A 176 -35.70 1.31 -9.54
CA ALA A 176 -36.24 -0.02 -9.25
C ALA A 176 -37.36 0.01 -8.20
N GLY A 177 -38.09 -1.10 -8.07
CA GLY A 177 -39.24 -1.21 -7.17
C GLY A 177 -40.54 -0.60 -7.73
N PRO A 178 -41.60 -0.52 -6.92
CA PRO A 178 -42.94 -0.13 -7.37
C PRO A 178 -43.04 1.32 -7.86
N PHE A 179 -42.10 2.19 -7.45
CA PHE A 179 -42.06 3.61 -7.82
C PHE A 179 -41.03 3.91 -8.91
N LYS A 180 -40.58 2.89 -9.66
CA LYS A 180 -39.59 3.03 -10.73
C LYS A 180 -39.98 4.12 -11.74
N SER A 181 -38.97 4.85 -12.22
CA SER A 181 -39.03 5.99 -13.14
C SER A 181 -39.64 7.27 -12.56
N MET A 182 -40.07 7.28 -11.30
CA MET A 182 -40.57 8.50 -10.67
C MET A 182 -39.43 9.38 -10.17
N LYS A 183 -39.60 10.68 -10.31
CA LYS A 183 -38.73 11.67 -9.67
C LYS A 183 -39.15 11.88 -8.23
N ALA A 184 -38.16 12.01 -7.36
CA ALA A 184 -38.37 12.20 -5.95
C ALA A 184 -37.35 13.19 -5.37
N LYS A 185 -37.71 13.80 -4.26
CA LYS A 185 -36.84 14.65 -3.46
C LYS A 185 -36.48 13.93 -2.17
N VAL A 186 -35.19 13.81 -1.86
CA VAL A 186 -34.72 13.16 -0.63
C VAL A 186 -35.02 14.04 0.58
N ILE A 187 -35.67 13.48 1.60
CA ILE A 187 -35.96 14.20 2.86
C ILE A 187 -35.14 13.65 4.03
N ARG A 188 -34.72 12.39 3.97
CA ARG A 188 -33.88 11.73 4.99
C ARG A 188 -33.05 10.62 4.35
N VAL A 189 -31.82 10.44 4.83
CA VAL A 189 -30.94 9.33 4.46
C VAL A 189 -30.52 8.61 5.73
N ASP A 190 -30.64 7.28 5.72
CA ASP A 190 -30.11 6.38 6.74
C ASP A 190 -28.91 5.63 6.16
N TYR A 191 -27.71 6.10 6.52
CA TYR A 191 -26.46 5.54 6.00
C TYR A 191 -26.13 4.15 6.57
N GLU A 192 -26.64 3.82 7.76
CA GLU A 192 -26.40 2.52 8.40
C GLU A 192 -27.27 1.44 7.75
N LYS A 193 -28.54 1.76 7.50
CA LYS A 193 -29.50 0.83 6.88
C LYS A 193 -29.47 0.84 5.36
N GLN A 194 -28.77 1.79 4.75
CA GLN A 194 -28.78 2.01 3.30
C GLN A 194 -30.17 2.28 2.73
N GLU A 195 -30.98 3.03 3.47
CA GLU A 195 -32.33 3.42 3.08
C GLU A 195 -32.43 4.96 2.99
N ALA A 196 -33.34 5.46 2.17
CA ALA A 196 -33.66 6.87 2.11
C ALA A 196 -35.17 7.08 2.06
N THR A 197 -35.65 8.08 2.80
CA THR A 197 -37.03 8.55 2.69
C THR A 197 -37.07 9.66 1.67
N VAL A 198 -37.94 9.49 0.66
CA VAL A 198 -38.09 10.41 -0.46
C VAL A 198 -39.55 10.81 -0.62
N VAL A 199 -39.77 12.01 -1.16
CA VAL A 199 -41.09 12.51 -1.53
C VAL A 199 -41.21 12.48 -3.05
N LEU A 200 -42.18 11.74 -3.57
CA LEU A 200 -42.43 11.61 -5.00
C LEU A 200 -43.01 12.92 -5.57
N LEU A 201 -42.42 13.42 -6.66
CA LEU A 201 -42.80 14.70 -7.27
C LEU A 201 -43.84 14.55 -8.37
N ASP A 202 -43.90 13.37 -9.00
CA ASP A 202 -44.85 13.08 -10.09
C ASP A 202 -46.24 12.66 -9.56
N SER A 203 -46.43 12.64 -8.24
CA SER A 203 -47.70 12.32 -7.58
C SER A 203 -48.42 13.61 -7.13
N PRO A 204 -49.76 13.72 -7.32
CA PRO A 204 -50.53 14.85 -6.81
C PRO A 204 -50.51 14.94 -5.27
N TYR A 205 -50.19 13.84 -4.60
CA TYR A 205 -50.02 13.77 -3.15
C TYR A 205 -48.55 13.53 -2.80
N GLN A 206 -47.98 14.43 -1.98
CA GLN A 206 -46.61 14.36 -1.48
C GLN A 206 -46.53 13.34 -0.34
N ILE A 207 -46.48 12.05 -0.68
CA ILE A 207 -46.37 10.97 0.30
C ILE A 207 -44.89 10.63 0.51
N PRO A 208 -44.38 10.68 1.75
CA PRO A 208 -43.05 10.18 2.07
C PRO A 208 -43.02 8.65 1.95
N VAL A 209 -42.09 8.14 1.16
CA VAL A 209 -41.86 6.70 1.00
C VAL A 209 -40.40 6.39 1.34
N THR A 210 -40.20 5.28 2.05
CA THR A 210 -38.85 4.76 2.34
C THR A 210 -38.50 3.73 1.28
N VAL A 211 -37.35 3.91 0.65
CA VAL A 211 -36.82 3.03 -0.39
C VAL A 211 -35.36 2.72 -0.13
N ASP A 212 -34.89 1.59 -0.65
CA ASP A 212 -33.47 1.25 -0.64
C ASP A 212 -32.69 2.33 -1.42
N ALA A 213 -31.59 2.82 -0.83
CA ALA A 213 -30.78 3.87 -1.44
C ALA A 213 -30.11 3.42 -2.75
N ASN A 214 -29.90 2.12 -2.96
CA ASN A 214 -29.42 1.58 -4.24
C ASN A 214 -30.46 1.69 -5.36
N TYR A 215 -31.74 1.89 -5.02
CA TYR A 215 -32.80 2.14 -6.00
C TYR A 215 -32.91 3.61 -6.38
N LEU A 216 -32.08 4.47 -5.80
CA LEU A 216 -32.09 5.90 -6.09
C LEU A 216 -30.89 6.25 -6.96
N ARG A 217 -31.16 6.94 -8.05
CA ARG A 217 -30.14 7.55 -8.90
C ARG A 217 -30.25 9.06 -8.76
N LYS A 218 -29.16 9.72 -8.38
CA LYS A 218 -29.09 11.18 -8.37
C LYS A 218 -29.31 11.72 -9.78
N VAL A 219 -30.26 12.64 -9.91
CA VAL A 219 -30.46 13.41 -11.15
C VAL A 219 -29.62 14.67 -10.98
N VAL A 220 -28.44 14.69 -11.59
CA VAL A 220 -27.64 15.91 -11.68
C VAL A 220 -28.36 16.84 -12.65
N GLN A 221 -28.67 18.03 -12.17
CA GLN A 221 -29.31 19.08 -12.96
C GLN A 221 -28.28 19.86 -13.75
#